data_AF-A0A967WN41-F1
#
_entry.id   AF-A0A967WN41-F1
#
_cell.length_a   1.000
_cell.length_b   1.000
_cell.length_c   1.000
_cell.angle_alpha   90.00
_cell.angle_beta   90.00
_cell.angle_gamma   90.00
#
_symmetry.space_group_name_H-M   'P 1'
#
loop_
_entity.id
_entity.type
_entity.pdbx_description
1 polymer ?
#
loop_
_entity_poly.entity_id
_entity_poly.type
_entity_poly.pdbx_seq_one_letter_code
_entity_poly.pdbx_strand_id
1 'polypeptide(L)'
;MGRATWQEWARAVAVAVLTVALSSIPYAVGYLAQPPDRIFAGAVYDWEDYYSHLAKMQQGVQGAWRYRILFTPEDHSGIYINTFYIALGHL
;
A
#
# COMPACT_ATOMS: atom_id res chain seq x y z
N MET A 1 28.30 18.75 -15.80
CA MET A 1 26.85 18.41 -15.75
C MET A 1 26.06 19.72 -15.78
N GLY A 2 25.23 19.95 -16.79
CA GLY A 2 24.39 21.16 -16.88
C GLY A 2 23.27 21.12 -15.84
N ARG A 3 22.96 22.25 -15.20
CA ARG A 3 21.81 22.37 -14.30
C ARG A 3 20.53 22.45 -15.13
N ALA A 4 19.51 21.70 -14.74
CA ALA A 4 18.19 21.78 -15.35
C ALA A 4 17.59 23.18 -15.18
N THR A 5 16.98 23.67 -16.25
CA THR A 5 16.26 24.94 -16.30
C THR A 5 14.90 24.83 -15.60
N TRP A 6 14.31 25.98 -15.24
CA TRP A 6 12.97 26.00 -14.65
C TRP A 6 11.90 25.39 -15.56
N GLN A 7 12.02 25.59 -16.88
CA GLN A 7 11.08 25.02 -17.85
C GLN A 7 11.16 23.50 -17.89
N GLU A 8 12.36 22.92 -17.77
CA GLU A 8 12.53 21.47 -17.67
C GLU A 8 11.93 20.91 -16.39
N TRP A 9 12.13 21.59 -15.25
CA TRP A 9 11.47 21.21 -13.99
C TRP A 9 9.94 21.30 -14.08
N ALA A 10 9.40 22.37 -14.65
CA ALA A 10 7.96 22.52 -14.82
C ALA A 10 7.38 21.39 -15.70
N ARG A 11 8.07 21.02 -16.78
CA ARG A 11 7.67 19.89 -17.63
C ARG A 11 7.76 18.55 -16.89
N ALA A 12 8.83 18.33 -16.14
CA ALA A 12 9.00 17.11 -15.35
C ALA A 12 7.88 16.96 -14.30
N VAL A 13 7.53 18.05 -13.60
CA VAL A 13 6.42 18.07 -12.65
C VAL A 13 5.09 17.82 -13.37
N ALA A 14 4.84 18.47 -14.51
CA ALA A 14 3.62 18.26 -15.27
C ALA A 14 3.45 16.80 -15.72
N VAL A 15 4.52 16.19 -16.23
CA VAL A 15 4.53 14.76 -16.59
C VAL A 15 4.30 13.89 -15.36
N ALA A 16 4.98 14.14 -14.24
CA ALA A 16 4.81 13.37 -13.02
C ALA A 16 3.37 13.43 -12.49
N VAL A 17 2.76 14.63 -12.44
CA VAL A 17 1.37 14.81 -12.04
C VAL A 17 0.43 14.09 -13.00
N LEU A 18 0.65 14.21 -14.31
CA LEU A 18 -0.17 13.53 -15.30
C LEU A 18 -0.06 12.01 -15.16
N THR A 19 1.15 11.47 -14.96
CA THR A 19 1.36 10.04 -14.72
C THR A 19 0.60 9.57 -13.49
N VAL A 20 0.72 10.26 -12.35
CA VAL A 20 -0.01 9.92 -11.11
C VAL A 20 -1.52 9.99 -11.33
N ALA A 21 -2.01 11.03 -11.99
CA ALA A 21 -3.44 11.19 -12.27
C ALA A 21 -3.97 10.04 -13.13
N LEU A 22 -3.27 9.72 -14.22
CA LEU A 22 -3.66 8.64 -15.12
C LEU A 22 -3.54 7.26 -14.45
N SER A 23 -2.47 7.00 -13.69
CA SER A 23 -2.31 5.73 -12.97
C SER A 23 -3.32 5.55 -11.83
N SER A 24 -3.93 6.63 -11.36
CA SER A 24 -4.97 6.60 -10.32
C SER A 24 -6.37 6.29 -10.86
N ILE A 25 -6.58 6.36 -12.18
CA ILE A 25 -7.91 6.13 -12.79
C ILE A 25 -8.50 4.76 -12.42
N PRO A 26 -7.76 3.63 -12.51
CA PRO A 26 -8.33 2.32 -12.17
C PRO A 26 -8.79 2.23 -10.71
N TYR A 27 -8.12 2.92 -9.79
CA TYR A 27 -8.50 2.97 -8.38
C TYR A 27 -9.77 3.81 -8.16
N ALA A 28 -9.87 4.96 -8.83
CA ALA A 28 -11.08 5.78 -8.80
C ALA A 28 -12.29 5.03 -9.38
N VAL A 29 -12.09 4.33 -10.50
CA VAL A 29 -13.12 3.47 -11.10
C VAL A 29 -13.53 2.36 -10.12
N GLY A 30 -12.57 1.66 -9.51
CA GLY A 30 -12.85 0.61 -8.53
C GLY A 30 -13.68 1.11 -7.35
N TYR A 31 -13.35 2.28 -6.81
CA TYR A 31 -14.10 2.91 -5.72
C TYR A 31 -15.51 3.36 -6.13
N LEU A 32 -15.66 3.97 -7.30
CA LEU A 32 -16.95 4.49 -7.78
C LEU A 32 -17.89 3.39 -8.29
N ALA A 33 -17.34 2.27 -8.75
CA ALA A 33 -18.11 1.15 -9.32
C ALA A 33 -18.37 0.01 -8.33
N GLN A 34 -18.01 0.15 -7.05
CA GLN A 34 -18.26 -0.88 -6.04
C GLN A 34 -19.77 -1.08 -5.82
N PRO A 35 -20.26 -2.34 -5.76
CA PRO A 35 -21.67 -2.60 -5.50
C PRO A 35 -22.01 -2.38 -4.01
N PRO A 36 -23.29 -2.18 -3.63
CA PRO A 36 -23.67 -1.86 -2.25
C PRO A 36 -23.28 -2.91 -1.20
N ASP A 37 -23.07 -4.16 -1.61
CA ASP A 37 -22.73 -5.30 -0.76
C ASP A 37 -21.22 -5.54 -0.63
N ARG A 38 -20.37 -4.77 -1.31
CA ARG A 38 -18.91 -4.97 -1.30
C ARG A 38 -18.16 -3.65 -1.24
N ILE A 39 -16.97 -3.72 -0.66
CA ILE A 39 -16.06 -2.58 -0.59
C ILE A 39 -14.86 -2.85 -1.50
N PHE A 40 -14.52 -1.88 -2.34
CA PHE A 40 -13.29 -1.93 -3.11
C PHE A 40 -12.09 -1.80 -2.16
N ALA A 41 -11.28 -2.84 -2.06
CA ALA A 41 -10.19 -2.90 -1.09
C ALA A 41 -9.03 -1.94 -1.38
N GLY A 42 -9.00 -1.28 -2.54
CA GLY A 42 -7.97 -0.30 -2.88
C GLY A 42 -6.77 -0.85 -3.66
N ALA A 43 -6.77 -2.13 -4.04
CA ALA A 43 -5.74 -2.74 -4.89
C ALA A 43 -6.30 -3.14 -6.26
N VAL A 44 -5.64 -2.67 -7.33
CA VAL A 44 -5.91 -3.06 -8.73
C VAL A 44 -4.89 -4.08 -9.23
N TYR A 45 -3.64 -3.94 -8.77
CA TYR A 45 -2.54 -4.86 -9.03
C TYR A 45 -2.00 -5.39 -7.71
N ASP A 46 -1.36 -6.56 -7.77
CA ASP A 46 -0.67 -7.16 -6.62
C ASP A 46 -1.53 -7.22 -5.35
N TRP A 47 -2.79 -7.60 -5.53
CA TRP A 47 -3.80 -7.61 -4.47
C TRP A 47 -3.45 -8.62 -3.36
N GLU A 48 -2.71 -9.68 -3.68
CA GLU A 48 -2.22 -10.67 -2.72
C GLU A 48 -1.25 -10.05 -1.72
N ASP A 49 -0.25 -9.28 -2.19
CA ASP A 49 0.69 -8.60 -1.31
C ASP A 49 0.01 -7.44 -0.56
N TYR A 50 -0.91 -6.72 -1.22
CA TYR A 50 -1.74 -5.72 -0.55
C TYR A 50 -2.52 -6.31 0.64
N TYR A 51 -3.13 -7.49 0.47
CA TYR A 51 -3.79 -8.20 1.56
C TYR A 51 -2.82 -8.70 2.63
N SER A 52 -1.59 -9.07 2.26
CA SER A 52 -0.52 -9.35 3.22
C SER A 52 -0.18 -8.15 4.09
N HIS A 53 -0.15 -6.94 3.53
CA HIS A 53 0.01 -5.70 4.27
C HIS A 53 -1.16 -5.38 5.20
N LEU A 54 -2.40 -5.53 4.72
CA LEU A 54 -3.58 -5.36 5.56
C LEU A 54 -3.60 -6.35 6.73
N ALA A 55 -3.22 -7.60 6.50
CA ALA A 55 -3.13 -8.62 7.56
C ALA A 55 -2.11 -8.26 8.64
N LYS A 56 -0.98 -7.63 8.28
CA LYS A 56 0.01 -7.11 9.24
C LYS A 56 -0.61 -6.01 10.10
N MET A 57 -1.21 -5.00 9.47
CA MET A 57 -1.87 -3.89 10.18
C MET A 57 -3.00 -4.39 11.08
N GLN A 58 -3.79 -5.37 10.64
CA GLN A 58 -4.86 -5.96 11.44
C GLN A 58 -4.31 -6.68 12.68
N GLN A 59 -3.22 -7.46 12.55
CA GLN A 59 -2.55 -8.07 13.70
C GLN A 59 -2.02 -7.02 14.67
N GLY A 60 -1.45 -5.92 14.15
CA GLY A 60 -1.01 -4.76 14.92
C GLY A 60 -2.12 -4.12 15.75
N VAL A 61 -3.27 -3.83 15.12
CA VAL A 61 -4.48 -3.31 15.78
C VAL A 61 -4.96 -4.25 16.89
N GLN A 62 -4.77 -5.57 16.73
CA GLN A 62 -5.07 -6.57 17.76
C GLN A 62 -4.00 -6.68 18.86
N GLY A 63 -2.96 -5.84 18.84
CA GLY A 63 -1.90 -5.77 19.83
C GLY A 63 -0.71 -6.69 19.56
N ALA A 64 -0.63 -7.32 18.37
CA ALA A 64 0.49 -8.18 18.04
C ALA A 64 1.78 -7.36 17.83
N TRP A 65 2.86 -7.81 18.47
CA TRP A 65 4.21 -7.25 18.28
C TRP A 65 5.05 -8.06 17.29
N ARG A 66 4.71 -9.34 17.11
CA ARG A 66 5.39 -10.26 16.21
C ARG A 66 4.40 -10.66 15.12
N TYR A 67 4.78 -10.45 13.88
CA TYR A 67 3.96 -10.83 12.73
C TYR A 67 3.92 -12.35 12.57
N ARG A 68 2.73 -12.91 12.36
CA ARG A 68 2.51 -14.28 11.89
C ARG A 68 1.95 -14.25 10.46
N ILE A 69 2.44 -15.12 9.58
CA ILE A 69 1.90 -15.29 8.24
C ILE A 69 0.56 -16.01 8.38
N LEU A 70 -0.51 -15.36 7.91
CA LEU A 70 -1.86 -15.94 7.96
C LEU A 70 -2.22 -16.73 6.68
N PHE A 71 -1.30 -16.76 5.71
CA PHE A 71 -1.47 -17.39 4.40
C PHE A 71 -0.75 -18.74 4.29
N THR A 72 -0.48 -19.38 5.42
CA THR A 72 0.22 -20.68 5.50
C THR A 72 -0.41 -21.52 6.61
N PRO A 73 -0.71 -22.81 6.39
CA PRO A 73 -1.28 -23.68 7.42
C PRO A 73 -0.27 -24.17 8.47
N GLU A 74 1.04 -24.07 8.17
CA GLU A 74 2.12 -24.53 9.04
C GLU A 74 2.14 -23.74 10.35
N ASP A 75 2.36 -24.45 11.45
CA ASP A 75 2.58 -23.77 12.72
C ASP A 75 3.98 -23.19 12.79
N HIS A 76 4.07 -21.92 13.16
CA HIS A 76 5.34 -21.21 13.21
C HIS A 76 5.29 -20.06 14.20
N SER A 77 6.45 -19.73 14.78
CA SER A 77 6.57 -18.55 15.64
C SER A 77 6.47 -17.27 14.79
N GLY A 78 5.87 -16.21 15.35
CA GLY A 78 5.89 -14.90 14.70
C GLY A 78 7.29 -14.27 14.70
N ILE A 79 7.55 -13.27 13.85
CA ILE A 79 8.83 -12.56 13.79
C ILE A 79 8.63 -11.05 13.83
N TYR A 80 9.67 -10.30 14.21
CA TYR A 80 9.66 -8.85 14.11
C TYR A 80 9.99 -8.44 12.68
N ILE A 81 9.06 -7.76 12.03
CA ILE A 81 9.25 -7.14 10.71
C ILE A 81 8.82 -5.68 10.80
N ASN A 82 9.33 -4.84 9.91
CA ASN A 82 9.03 -3.41 9.90
C ASN A 82 9.22 -2.74 11.28
N THR A 83 10.38 -2.97 11.92
CA THR A 83 10.68 -2.51 13.28
C THR A 83 10.52 -1.01 13.49
N PHE A 84 10.61 -0.21 12.44
CA PHE A 84 10.27 1.21 12.47
C PHE A 84 8.81 1.45 12.87
N TYR A 85 7.85 0.74 12.25
CA TYR A 85 6.43 0.88 12.61
C TYR A 85 6.14 0.31 14.00
N ILE A 86 6.81 -0.80 14.36
CA ILE A 86 6.72 -1.36 15.72
C ILE A 86 7.13 -0.35 16.79
N ALA A 87 8.18 0.45 16.54
CA ALA A 87 8.62 1.49 17.47
C ALA A 87 7.59 2.60 17.70
N LEU A 88 6.63 2.76 16.79
CA LEU A 88 5.53 3.72 16.91
C LEU A 88 4.32 3.16 17.67
N GLY A 89 4.32 1.88 18.04
CA GLY A 89 3.36 1.27 18.96
C GLY A 89 2.55 0.13 18.37
N HIS A 90 3.20 -0.99 18.04
CA HIS A 90 2.69 -2.25 17.43
C HIS A 90 2.94 -2.40 15.91
N LEU A 91 2.75 -3.62 15.40
CA LEU A 91 3.00 -4.00 13.99
C LEU A 91 2.13 -3.21 12.99
#